data_AF-A0A545U7Z9-F1
#
_entry.id   AF-A0A545U7Z9-F1
#
_cell.length_a   1.000
_cell.length_b   1.000
_cell.length_c   1.000
_cell.angle_alpha   90.00
_cell.angle_beta   90.00
_cell.angle_gamma   90.00
#
_symmetry.space_group_name_H-M   'P 1'
#
loop_
_entity.id
_entity.type
_entity.pdbx_description
1 polymer ?
#
loop_
_entity_poly.entity_id
_entity_poly.type
_entity_poly.pdbx_seq_one_letter_code
_entity_poly.pdbx_strand_id
1 'polypeptide(L)'
;MKKCHYRVAIWYNLKQFTYCSAAHLNPEIFELLSDRGSLTDRFKQVMGVTPRLTRLNQGRQLASWKERQMLDIRPREWALVREIKMGKGEQNWLFARTIVPMQTLAGPARRIAFLNHAPIGKILFGRNGAARTSLEVQLTTQIPQTVAEMGIVTHFPLWQRCSIFRFSSGPLMVTELFLPDCPIYSGDNQQHCDFKKDKIDLISRSMNVASADSEQAKRDGLENKTVINNASENTLSKNSSSTQNTLHRNRTGPDYAA
;
A
#
# COMPACT_ATOMS: atom_id res chain seq x y z
N MET A 1 3.31 -17.61 -33.78
CA MET A 1 4.21 -16.67 -33.07
C MET A 1 3.61 -16.33 -31.71
N LYS A 2 4.36 -16.67 -30.65
CA LYS A 2 4.33 -16.30 -29.22
C LYS A 2 2.99 -15.96 -28.54
N LYS A 3 2.44 -16.96 -27.82
CA LYS A 3 1.46 -16.81 -26.73
C LYS A 3 2.09 -16.03 -25.56
N CYS A 4 1.57 -14.86 -25.23
CA CYS A 4 2.03 -14.09 -24.09
C CYS A 4 1.25 -14.50 -22.83
N HIS A 5 1.89 -15.30 -21.98
CA HIS A 5 1.40 -15.66 -20.65
C HIS A 5 1.81 -14.55 -19.67
N TYR A 6 0.89 -13.67 -19.29
CA TYR A 6 1.12 -12.72 -18.20
C TYR A 6 0.65 -13.34 -16.89
N ARG A 7 1.60 -13.84 -16.09
CA ARG A 7 1.38 -14.23 -14.69
C ARG A 7 1.23 -12.96 -13.85
N VAL A 8 0.02 -12.65 -13.41
CA VAL A 8 -0.27 -11.55 -12.48
C VAL A 8 0.30 -11.93 -11.10
N ALA A 9 1.31 -11.21 -10.63
CA ALA A 9 1.85 -11.38 -9.29
C ALA A 9 0.87 -10.73 -8.29
N ILE A 10 0.07 -11.56 -7.62
CA ILE A 10 -0.68 -11.17 -6.43
C ILE A 10 0.34 -11.11 -5.30
N TRP A 11 0.86 -9.93 -5.00
CA TRP A 11 1.67 -9.74 -3.79
C TRP A 11 0.72 -9.58 -2.61
N TYR A 12 0.34 -10.69 -2.00
CA TYR A 12 -0.03 -10.68 -0.59
C TYR A 12 1.25 -10.36 0.20
N ASN A 13 1.47 -9.11 0.58
CA ASN A 13 2.36 -8.84 1.70
C ASN A 13 1.60 -9.15 2.99
N LEU A 14 1.37 -10.44 3.24
CA LEU A 14 0.84 -10.98 4.50
C LEU A 14 1.94 -11.14 5.56
N LYS A 15 3.16 -10.61 5.33
CA LYS A 15 4.33 -10.93 6.16
C LYS A 15 4.49 -10.10 7.45
N GLN A 16 3.54 -9.25 7.82
CA GLN A 16 3.58 -8.56 9.12
C GLN A 16 2.24 -8.48 9.88
N PHE A 17 1.23 -9.26 9.49
CA PHE A 17 -0.02 -9.32 10.25
C PHE A 17 -0.55 -10.75 10.34
N THR A 18 0.13 -11.57 11.14
CA THR A 18 -0.55 -12.68 11.81
C THR A 18 -1.37 -12.06 12.95
N TYR A 19 -2.65 -12.42 13.07
CA TYR A 19 -3.63 -11.94 14.06
C TYR A 19 -4.53 -10.75 13.69
N CYS A 20 -5.16 -10.82 12.53
CA CYS A 20 -6.63 -10.77 12.51
C CYS A 20 -7.07 -12.06 11.82
N SER A 21 -7.51 -13.04 12.61
CA SER A 21 -8.06 -14.26 12.03
C SER A 21 -9.21 -13.84 11.11
N ALA A 22 -9.09 -14.17 9.83
CA ALA A 22 -10.16 -14.05 8.85
C ALA A 22 -11.47 -14.76 9.28
N ALA A 23 -11.45 -15.50 10.40
CA ALA A 23 -12.57 -16.23 10.98
C ALA A 23 -13.77 -15.40 11.47
N HIS A 24 -13.73 -14.06 11.47
CA HIS A 24 -14.88 -13.22 11.84
C HIS A 24 -15.37 -12.28 10.72
N LEU A 25 -14.78 -12.36 9.52
CA LEU A 25 -15.33 -11.64 8.38
C LEU A 25 -16.41 -12.51 7.76
N ASN A 26 -17.60 -11.95 7.56
CA ASN A 26 -18.62 -12.61 6.74
C ASN A 26 -17.97 -13.01 5.39
N PRO A 27 -18.07 -14.28 4.92
CA PRO A 27 -17.43 -14.72 3.69
C PRO A 27 -17.85 -13.90 2.45
N GLU A 28 -19.12 -13.52 2.34
CA GLU A 28 -19.63 -12.69 1.23
C GLU A 28 -19.03 -11.29 1.23
N ILE A 29 -18.64 -10.84 2.42
CA ILE A 29 -18.01 -9.57 2.72
C ILE A 29 -16.50 -9.63 2.45
N PHE A 30 -15.84 -10.74 2.76
CA PHE A 30 -14.45 -10.97 2.36
C PHE A 30 -14.31 -10.94 0.83
N GLU A 31 -15.33 -11.44 0.12
CA GLU A 31 -15.39 -11.32 -1.33
C GLU A 31 -15.39 -9.85 -1.81
N LEU A 32 -16.00 -8.89 -1.10
CA LEU A 32 -15.92 -7.46 -1.46
C LEU A 32 -14.47 -6.95 -1.51
N LEU A 33 -13.62 -7.38 -0.58
CA LEU A 33 -12.21 -6.97 -0.53
C LEU A 33 -11.44 -7.49 -1.75
N SER A 34 -11.75 -8.70 -2.21
CA SER A 34 -11.07 -9.37 -3.31
C SER A 34 -11.78 -9.20 -4.67
N ASP A 35 -12.96 -8.57 -4.71
CA ASP A 35 -13.81 -8.46 -5.90
C ASP A 35 -13.10 -7.73 -7.05
N ARG A 36 -13.06 -8.39 -8.21
CA ARG A 36 -12.44 -7.87 -9.44
C ARG A 36 -13.37 -7.04 -10.32
N GLY A 37 -14.67 -7.03 -10.03
CA GLY A 37 -15.69 -6.21 -10.64
C GLY A 37 -16.00 -4.92 -9.86
N SER A 38 -17.23 -4.44 -10.07
CA SER A 38 -17.75 -3.17 -9.56
C SER A 38 -18.27 -3.33 -8.13
N LEU A 39 -17.64 -2.63 -7.18
CA LEU A 39 -18.13 -2.62 -5.79
C LEU A 39 -19.57 -2.12 -5.70
N THR A 40 -19.98 -1.16 -6.53
CA THR A 40 -21.37 -0.68 -6.52
C THR A 40 -22.36 -1.81 -6.78
N ASP A 41 -22.06 -2.68 -7.75
CA ASP A 41 -22.91 -3.82 -8.08
C ASP A 41 -22.83 -4.90 -6.99
N ARG A 42 -21.63 -5.13 -6.44
CA ARG A 42 -21.46 -6.11 -5.37
C ARG A 42 -22.14 -5.68 -4.06
N PHE A 43 -22.03 -4.41 -3.66
CA PHE A 43 -22.80 -3.88 -2.52
C PHE A 43 -24.30 -3.99 -2.78
N LYS A 44 -24.78 -3.77 -4.00
CA LYS A 44 -26.20 -3.97 -4.33
C LYS A 44 -26.64 -5.42 -4.17
N GLN A 45 -25.81 -6.38 -4.58
CA GLN A 45 -26.07 -7.81 -4.44
C GLN A 45 -26.11 -8.23 -2.96
N VAL A 46 -25.08 -7.87 -2.18
CA VAL A 46 -24.95 -8.29 -0.78
C VAL A 46 -25.97 -7.58 0.13
N MET A 47 -26.21 -6.28 -0.10
CA MET A 47 -27.07 -5.49 0.78
C MET A 47 -28.54 -5.48 0.36
N GLY A 48 -28.88 -6.05 -0.80
CA GLY A 48 -30.23 -6.01 -1.37
C GLY A 48 -30.72 -4.61 -1.73
N VAL A 49 -29.85 -3.59 -1.67
CA VAL A 49 -30.21 -2.17 -1.89
C VAL A 49 -29.14 -1.47 -2.70
N THR A 50 -29.56 -0.57 -3.58
CA THR A 50 -28.60 0.21 -4.39
C THR A 50 -27.97 1.30 -3.52
N PRO A 51 -26.65 1.28 -3.31
CA PRO A 51 -26.00 2.32 -2.52
C PRO A 51 -26.02 3.66 -3.26
N ARG A 52 -26.21 4.74 -2.51
CA ARG A 52 -26.11 6.11 -3.02
C ARG A 52 -24.64 6.51 -3.10
N LEU A 53 -24.22 6.99 -4.26
CA LEU A 53 -22.90 7.58 -4.46
C LEU A 53 -23.00 9.10 -4.40
N THR A 54 -22.18 9.71 -3.55
CA THR A 54 -22.05 11.17 -3.42
C THR A 54 -20.62 11.58 -3.77
N ARG A 55 -20.48 12.48 -4.74
CA ARG A 55 -19.18 13.08 -5.08
C ARG A 55 -18.82 14.10 -4.01
N LEU A 56 -17.67 13.89 -3.37
CA LEU A 56 -17.12 14.81 -2.37
C LEU A 56 -16.23 15.84 -3.04
N ASN A 57 -15.38 15.38 -3.97
CA ASN A 57 -14.41 16.22 -4.63
C ASN A 57 -14.16 15.71 -6.06
N GLN A 58 -13.95 16.64 -6.99
CA GLN A 58 -13.39 16.30 -8.29
C GLN A 58 -12.70 17.51 -8.90
N GLY A 59 -11.41 17.40 -9.18
CA GLY A 59 -10.66 18.49 -9.78
C GLY A 59 -9.22 18.12 -10.09
N ARG A 60 -8.51 19.08 -10.69
CA ARG A 60 -7.07 18.96 -10.92
C ARG A 60 -6.35 19.22 -9.61
N GLN A 61 -5.60 18.23 -9.13
CA GLN A 61 -4.85 18.31 -7.88
C GLN A 61 -3.49 17.65 -8.04
N LEU A 62 -2.56 17.99 -7.14
CA LEU A 62 -1.30 17.26 -7.06
C LEU A 62 -1.54 15.92 -6.38
N ALA A 63 -1.05 14.86 -7.00
CA ALA A 63 -1.05 13.54 -6.40
C ALA A 63 -0.03 13.46 -5.25
N SER A 64 -0.37 12.70 -4.21
CA SER A 64 0.54 12.44 -3.08
C SER A 64 1.82 11.75 -3.56
N TRP A 65 2.87 11.75 -2.74
CA TRP A 65 4.13 11.10 -3.12
C TRP A 65 3.95 9.62 -3.46
N LYS A 66 3.17 8.87 -2.66
CA LYS A 66 2.85 7.45 -2.92
C LYS A 66 2.07 7.27 -4.22
N GLU A 67 1.07 8.13 -4.46
CA GLU A 67 0.25 8.09 -5.68
C GLU A 67 1.10 8.34 -6.94
N ARG A 68 2.03 9.30 -6.86
CA ARG A 68 2.96 9.61 -7.94
C ARG A 68 3.90 8.45 -8.23
N GLN A 69 4.44 7.81 -7.19
CA GLN A 69 5.32 6.65 -7.35
C GLN A 69 4.58 5.47 -8.00
N MET A 70 3.34 5.19 -7.59
CA MET A 70 2.54 4.07 -8.14
C MET A 70 2.12 4.27 -9.60
N LEU A 71 1.93 5.53 -10.02
CA LEU A 71 1.42 5.87 -11.35
C LEU A 71 2.46 6.46 -12.29
N ASP A 72 3.73 6.55 -11.86
CA ASP A 72 4.82 7.20 -12.59
C ASP A 72 4.46 8.63 -13.03
N ILE A 73 3.85 9.39 -12.11
CA ILE A 73 3.51 10.80 -12.32
C ILE A 73 4.71 11.65 -11.91
N ARG A 74 5.15 12.56 -12.77
CA ARG A 74 6.33 13.39 -12.46
C ARG A 74 6.02 14.37 -11.33
N PRO A 75 7.03 14.84 -10.59
CA PRO A 75 6.83 15.90 -9.61
C PRO A 75 6.14 17.12 -10.23
N ARG A 76 5.17 17.69 -9.49
CA ARG A 76 4.42 18.90 -9.89
C ARG A 76 3.49 18.72 -11.10
N GLU A 77 3.34 17.51 -11.64
CA GLU A 77 2.30 17.23 -12.61
C GLU A 77 0.93 17.14 -11.94
N TRP A 78 -0.07 17.72 -12.60
CA TRP A 78 -1.45 17.62 -12.19
C TRP A 78 -1.98 16.21 -12.49
N ALA A 79 -2.90 15.76 -11.66
CA ALA A 79 -3.78 14.63 -11.93
C ALA A 79 -5.23 15.06 -11.73
N LEU A 80 -6.17 14.40 -12.41
CA LEU A 80 -7.56 14.46 -12.00
C LEU A 80 -7.72 13.58 -10.77
N VAL A 81 -8.12 14.21 -9.67
CA VAL A 81 -8.44 13.56 -8.42
C VAL A 81 -9.96 13.57 -8.27
N ARG A 82 -10.53 12.41 -7.94
CA ARG A 82 -11.96 12.25 -7.67
C ARG A 82 -12.15 11.51 -6.37
N GLU A 83 -12.91 12.09 -5.46
CA GLU A 83 -13.26 11.51 -4.17
C GLU A 83 -14.76 11.37 -4.07
N ILE A 84 -15.19 10.20 -3.63
CA ILE A 84 -16.60 9.86 -3.49
C ILE A 84 -16.80 9.16 -2.15
N LYS A 85 -18.02 9.27 -1.63
CA LYS A 85 -18.52 8.35 -0.63
C LYS A 85 -19.69 7.55 -1.19
N MET A 86 -19.90 6.37 -0.63
CA MET A 86 -20.97 5.47 -0.99
C MET A 86 -21.58 4.83 0.25
N GLY A 87 -22.91 4.75 0.30
CA GLY A 87 -23.64 4.20 1.45
C GLY A 87 -25.15 4.28 1.32
N LYS A 88 -25.88 4.25 2.43
CA LYS A 88 -27.36 4.32 2.48
C LYS A 88 -27.82 5.20 3.62
N GLY A 89 -28.71 6.16 3.33
CA GLY A 89 -29.18 7.11 4.33
C GLY A 89 -28.00 7.89 4.90
N GLU A 90 -27.82 7.82 6.22
CA GLU A 90 -26.74 8.46 6.95
C GLU A 90 -25.47 7.60 7.05
N GLN A 91 -25.57 6.30 6.76
CA GLN A 91 -24.45 5.37 6.86
C GLN A 91 -23.50 5.52 5.69
N ASN A 92 -22.21 5.71 5.96
CA ASN A 92 -21.16 5.80 4.94
C ASN A 92 -20.35 4.50 4.95
N TRP A 93 -20.50 3.68 3.91
CA TRP A 93 -19.86 2.36 3.86
C TRP A 93 -18.48 2.38 3.21
N LEU A 94 -18.28 3.27 2.23
CA LEU A 94 -17.06 3.32 1.44
C LEU A 94 -16.68 4.76 1.12
N PHE A 95 -15.42 5.09 1.31
CA PHE A 95 -14.76 6.23 0.68
C PHE A 95 -13.89 5.72 -0.46
N ALA A 96 -13.95 6.35 -1.63
CA ALA A 96 -13.02 6.01 -2.71
C ALA A 96 -12.36 7.25 -3.29
N ARG A 97 -11.05 7.14 -3.50
CA ARG A 97 -10.19 8.15 -4.10
C ARG A 97 -9.59 7.60 -5.38
N THR A 98 -9.86 8.27 -6.49
CA THR A 98 -9.32 7.94 -7.81
C THR A 98 -8.30 8.98 -8.22
N ILE A 99 -7.14 8.52 -8.70
CA ILE A 99 -6.09 9.35 -9.28
C ILE A 99 -5.94 9.00 -10.75
N VAL A 100 -6.15 9.98 -11.63
CA VAL A 100 -5.99 9.81 -13.08
C VAL A 100 -4.92 10.79 -13.57
N PRO A 101 -3.74 10.30 -14.01
CA PRO A 101 -2.75 11.12 -14.68
C PRO A 101 -3.38 11.85 -15.87
N MET A 102 -2.94 13.09 -16.15
CA MET A 102 -3.53 13.87 -17.23
C MET A 102 -3.38 13.20 -18.60
N GLN A 103 -2.26 12.51 -18.86
CA GLN A 103 -2.10 11.74 -20.11
C GLN A 103 -3.12 10.61 -20.25
N THR A 104 -3.57 10.02 -19.13
CA THR A 104 -4.55 8.93 -19.14
C THR A 104 -5.94 9.42 -19.56
N LEU A 105 -6.26 10.71 -19.39
CA LEU A 105 -7.54 11.32 -19.81
C LEU A 105 -7.63 11.54 -21.33
N ALA A 106 -7.40 10.48 -22.10
CA ALA A 106 -7.58 10.40 -23.54
C ALA A 106 -8.50 9.24 -23.92
N GLY A 107 -9.06 9.28 -25.13
CA GLY A 107 -9.94 8.22 -25.64
C GLY A 107 -11.11 7.91 -24.68
N PRO A 108 -11.40 6.61 -24.41
CA PRO A 108 -12.49 6.20 -23.51
C PRO A 108 -12.42 6.77 -22.09
N ALA A 109 -11.21 7.04 -21.59
CA ALA A 109 -10.94 7.51 -20.23
C ALA A 109 -11.28 8.99 -20.01
N ARG A 110 -11.44 9.81 -21.08
CA ARG A 110 -12.00 11.18 -20.97
C ARG A 110 -13.35 11.19 -20.26
N ARG A 111 -14.10 10.09 -20.42
CA ARG A 111 -15.28 9.66 -19.66
C ARG A 111 -15.25 10.12 -18.19
N ILE A 112 -14.11 9.89 -17.55
CA ILE A 112 -13.94 9.95 -16.10
C ILE A 112 -14.07 11.39 -15.59
N ALA A 113 -13.65 12.38 -16.37
CA ALA A 113 -13.79 13.79 -16.03
C ALA A 113 -15.26 14.24 -15.89
N PHE A 114 -16.20 13.49 -16.48
CA PHE A 114 -17.62 13.85 -16.54
C PHE A 114 -18.53 12.93 -15.73
N LEU A 115 -17.98 12.12 -14.83
CA LEU A 115 -18.75 11.11 -14.08
C LEU A 115 -19.82 11.69 -13.15
N ASN A 116 -19.74 12.96 -12.73
CA ASN A 116 -20.70 13.55 -11.77
C ASN A 116 -20.95 12.62 -10.57
N HIS A 117 -22.17 12.11 -10.39
CA HIS A 117 -22.55 11.16 -9.33
C HIS A 117 -22.55 9.68 -9.77
N ALA A 118 -22.05 9.38 -10.97
CA ALA A 118 -21.95 8.01 -11.45
C ALA A 118 -20.71 7.29 -10.89
N PRO A 119 -20.79 5.98 -10.66
CA PRO A 119 -19.64 5.18 -10.26
C PRO A 119 -18.65 5.05 -11.41
N ILE A 120 -17.36 5.14 -11.09
CA ILE A 120 -16.28 4.98 -12.07
C ILE A 120 -16.27 3.59 -12.72
N GLY A 121 -16.80 2.59 -12.01
CA GLY A 121 -16.95 1.22 -12.50
C GLY A 121 -17.66 1.12 -13.85
N LYS A 122 -18.63 2.00 -14.15
CA LYS A 122 -19.30 2.05 -15.47
C LYS A 122 -18.33 2.28 -16.63
N ILE A 123 -17.25 3.03 -16.38
CA ILE A 123 -16.21 3.28 -17.38
C ILE A 123 -15.16 2.18 -17.34
N LEU A 124 -14.73 1.76 -16.15
CA LEU A 124 -13.66 0.76 -15.99
C LEU A 124 -14.04 -0.62 -16.53
N PHE A 125 -15.29 -1.04 -16.35
CA PHE A 125 -15.77 -2.38 -16.71
C PHE A 125 -16.62 -2.42 -17.98
N GLY A 126 -16.66 -1.31 -18.74
CA GLY A 126 -17.35 -1.25 -20.02
C GLY A 126 -16.57 -1.93 -21.16
N ARG A 127 -17.18 -2.02 -22.36
CA ARG A 127 -16.57 -2.63 -23.56
C ARG A 127 -15.19 -2.07 -23.93
N ASN A 128 -14.99 -0.76 -23.73
CA ASN A 128 -13.70 -0.07 -23.92
C ASN A 128 -13.13 0.37 -22.57
N GLY A 129 -13.30 -0.48 -21.56
CA GLY A 129 -12.86 -0.27 -20.20
C GLY A 129 -11.36 -0.46 -20.03
N ALA A 130 -10.91 -0.42 -18.77
CA ALA A 130 -9.53 -0.62 -18.42
C ALA A 130 -9.29 -2.04 -17.92
N ALA A 131 -8.10 -2.58 -18.19
CA ALA A 131 -7.67 -3.81 -17.56
C ALA A 131 -7.15 -3.51 -16.15
N ARG A 132 -7.59 -4.27 -15.14
CA ARG A 132 -7.00 -4.20 -13.80
C ARG A 132 -5.64 -4.90 -13.82
N THR A 133 -4.57 -4.18 -13.52
CA THR A 133 -3.20 -4.72 -13.52
C THR A 133 -2.71 -5.08 -12.11
N SER A 134 -3.22 -4.43 -11.07
CA SER A 134 -2.94 -4.77 -9.67
C SER A 134 -4.20 -4.60 -8.81
N LEU A 135 -4.29 -5.40 -7.75
CA LEU A 135 -5.22 -5.25 -6.63
C LEU A 135 -4.46 -5.65 -5.36
N GLU A 136 -4.33 -4.71 -4.44
CA GLU A 136 -3.73 -4.89 -3.12
C GLU A 136 -4.77 -4.60 -2.04
N VAL A 137 -4.76 -5.38 -0.97
CA VAL A 137 -5.65 -5.21 0.19
C VAL A 137 -4.80 -5.11 1.44
N GLN A 138 -5.10 -4.14 2.30
CA GLN A 138 -4.37 -3.90 3.54
C GLN A 138 -5.28 -3.30 4.61
N LEU A 139 -4.88 -3.41 5.88
CA LEU A 139 -5.42 -2.59 6.96
C LEU A 139 -4.66 -1.26 7.01
N THR A 140 -5.35 -0.18 7.37
CA THR A 140 -4.77 1.15 7.51
C THR A 140 -5.37 1.90 8.70
N THR A 141 -4.52 2.58 9.46
CA THR A 141 -4.92 3.59 10.45
C THR A 141 -4.87 5.01 9.87
N GLN A 142 -4.39 5.17 8.63
CA GLN A 142 -4.31 6.45 7.95
C GLN A 142 -5.68 6.82 7.39
N ILE A 143 -6.24 7.91 7.89
CA ILE A 143 -7.54 8.43 7.46
C ILE A 143 -7.31 9.62 6.52
N PRO A 144 -7.85 9.58 5.27
CA PRO A 144 -7.78 10.72 4.37
C PRO A 144 -8.42 11.96 5.00
N GLN A 145 -7.85 13.13 4.75
CA GLN A 145 -8.36 14.40 5.28
C GLN A 145 -9.85 14.59 5.00
N THR A 146 -10.29 14.31 3.77
CA THR A 146 -11.71 14.37 3.37
C THR A 146 -12.62 13.47 4.22
N VAL A 147 -12.11 12.33 4.70
CA VAL A 147 -12.86 11.44 5.59
C VAL A 147 -12.96 12.04 6.99
N ALA A 148 -11.88 12.62 7.50
CA ALA A 148 -11.88 13.31 8.79
C ALA A 148 -12.83 14.53 8.78
N GLU A 149 -12.86 15.31 7.69
CA GLU A 149 -13.75 16.46 7.49
C GLU A 149 -15.24 16.07 7.45
N MET A 150 -15.56 14.81 7.11
CA MET A 150 -16.92 14.28 7.22
C MET A 150 -17.34 13.95 8.66
N GLY A 151 -16.46 14.13 9.66
CA GLY A 151 -16.70 13.78 11.06
C GLY A 151 -16.64 12.28 11.33
N ILE A 152 -16.09 11.49 10.41
CA ILE A 152 -15.97 10.04 10.56
C ILE A 152 -14.74 9.74 11.42
N VAL A 153 -14.99 9.32 12.66
CA VAL A 153 -13.95 8.91 13.62
C VAL A 153 -13.89 7.38 13.67
N THR A 154 -12.68 6.83 13.72
CA THR A 154 -12.46 5.40 13.92
C THR A 154 -11.45 5.18 15.05
N HIS A 155 -11.65 4.11 15.81
CA HIS A 155 -10.75 3.65 16.88
C HIS A 155 -10.06 2.32 16.52
N PHE A 156 -10.23 1.85 15.29
CA PHE A 156 -9.66 0.60 14.80
C PHE A 156 -9.13 0.78 13.36
N PRO A 157 -8.14 -0.04 12.95
CA PRO A 157 -7.67 -0.04 11.57
C PRO A 157 -8.78 -0.40 10.60
N LEU A 158 -8.88 0.33 9.49
CA LEU A 158 -9.86 0.10 8.44
C LEU A 158 -9.27 -0.71 7.29
N TRP A 159 -10.06 -1.58 6.69
CA TRP A 159 -9.70 -2.23 5.44
C TRP A 159 -9.64 -1.20 4.31
N GLN A 160 -8.62 -1.34 3.49
CA GLN A 160 -8.41 -0.58 2.28
C GLN A 160 -8.02 -1.53 1.17
N ARG A 161 -8.54 -1.29 -0.03
CA ARG A 161 -8.00 -1.91 -1.25
C ARG A 161 -7.54 -0.86 -2.24
N CYS A 162 -6.50 -1.19 -2.99
CA CYS A 162 -5.89 -0.32 -3.99
C CYS A 162 -5.81 -1.09 -5.31
N SER A 163 -6.44 -0.56 -6.35
CA SER A 163 -6.41 -1.13 -7.69
C SER A 163 -5.71 -0.19 -8.66
N ILE A 164 -4.82 -0.75 -9.48
CA ILE A 164 -4.29 -0.06 -10.66
C ILE A 164 -5.03 -0.59 -11.88
N PHE A 165 -5.57 0.33 -12.67
CA PHE A 165 -6.23 0.06 -13.93
C PHE A 165 -5.43 0.68 -15.08
N ARG A 166 -5.41 0.04 -16.24
CA ARG A 166 -4.72 0.54 -17.42
C ARG A 166 -5.66 0.62 -18.62
N PHE A 167 -5.86 1.84 -19.11
CA PHE A 167 -6.38 2.10 -20.45
C PHE A 167 -5.22 2.07 -21.46
N SER A 168 -5.55 2.04 -22.75
CA SER A 168 -4.55 2.25 -23.80
C SER A 168 -3.86 3.62 -23.69
N SER A 169 -4.56 4.63 -23.14
CA SER A 169 -4.01 5.98 -22.91
C SER A 169 -3.10 6.09 -21.68
N GLY A 170 -3.14 5.13 -20.75
CA GLY A 170 -2.32 5.17 -19.54
C GLY A 170 -2.97 4.53 -18.31
N PRO A 171 -2.24 4.51 -17.19
CA PRO A 171 -2.71 3.94 -15.94
C PRO A 171 -3.59 4.93 -15.15
N LEU A 172 -4.40 4.42 -14.23
CA LEU A 172 -5.01 5.17 -13.14
C LEU A 172 -5.08 4.30 -11.90
N MET A 173 -5.26 4.94 -10.74
CA MET A 173 -5.37 4.26 -9.46
C MET A 173 -6.72 4.53 -8.81
N VAL A 174 -7.29 3.51 -8.19
CA VAL A 174 -8.48 3.59 -7.35
C VAL A 174 -8.15 3.03 -5.98
N THR A 175 -8.23 3.86 -4.95
CA THR A 175 -8.12 3.46 -3.54
C THR A 175 -9.51 3.49 -2.92
N GLU A 176 -9.91 2.40 -2.29
CA GLU A 176 -11.22 2.19 -1.70
C GLU A 176 -11.02 1.86 -0.21
N LEU A 177 -11.46 2.75 0.67
CA LEU A 177 -11.41 2.64 2.12
C LEU A 177 -12.79 2.27 2.65
N PHE A 178 -12.88 1.13 3.32
CA PHE A 178 -14.12 0.64 3.93
C PHE A 178 -14.30 1.30 5.29
N LEU A 179 -15.30 2.16 5.41
CA LEU A 179 -15.54 3.06 6.55
C LEU A 179 -16.23 2.34 7.73
N PRO A 180 -16.26 2.89 8.95
CA PRO A 180 -16.80 2.18 10.13
C PRO A 180 -18.23 1.63 9.99
N ASP A 181 -19.13 2.34 9.28
CA ASP A 181 -20.50 1.86 9.05
C ASP A 181 -20.58 0.77 7.97
N CYS A 182 -19.44 0.41 7.37
CA CYS A 182 -19.41 -0.60 6.33
C CYS A 182 -19.87 -1.94 6.92
N PRO A 183 -20.81 -2.63 6.26
CA PRO A 183 -21.27 -3.96 6.65
C PRO A 183 -20.14 -4.98 6.79
N ILE A 184 -18.95 -4.69 6.25
CA ILE A 184 -17.81 -5.57 6.41
C ILE A 184 -17.37 -5.77 7.87
N TYR A 185 -17.73 -4.83 8.74
CA TYR A 185 -17.42 -4.86 10.17
C TYR A 185 -18.58 -5.38 11.02
N SER A 186 -19.74 -5.65 10.40
CA SER A 186 -20.90 -6.25 11.07
C SER A 186 -20.70 -7.77 11.13
N GLY A 187 -20.10 -8.26 12.21
CA GLY A 187 -20.14 -9.67 12.56
C GLY A 187 -21.49 -10.03 13.16
N ASP A 188 -22.00 -11.24 12.87
CA ASP A 188 -23.19 -11.79 13.52
C ASP A 188 -22.94 -11.95 15.03
N ASN A 189 -23.33 -10.93 15.79
CA ASN A 189 -24.07 -11.04 17.04
C ASN A 189 -24.36 -9.63 17.57
N GLN A 190 -25.63 -9.38 17.84
CA GLN A 190 -26.09 -8.29 18.69
C GLN A 190 -25.53 -8.45 20.11
N GLN A 191 -24.27 -8.06 20.29
CA GLN A 191 -23.78 -7.43 21.50
C GLN A 191 -23.18 -6.10 21.07
N HIS A 192 -24.09 -5.16 20.82
CA HIS A 192 -23.75 -3.75 20.86
C HIS A 192 -23.37 -3.42 22.31
N CYS A 193 -22.29 -2.66 22.47
CA CYS A 193 -21.56 -2.30 23.70
C CYS A 193 -20.37 -3.24 24.01
N ASP A 194 -19.16 -2.64 24.03
CA ASP A 194 -17.88 -3.21 24.51
C ASP A 194 -16.93 -3.96 23.57
N PHE A 195 -16.84 -3.52 22.30
CA PHE A 195 -15.58 -3.67 21.54
C PHE A 195 -14.44 -2.76 22.06
N LYS A 196 -14.69 -1.98 23.13
CA LYS A 196 -14.07 -0.67 23.35
C LYS A 196 -12.77 -0.62 24.17
N LYS A 197 -12.26 -1.70 24.77
CA LYS A 197 -11.01 -1.59 25.59
C LYS A 197 -10.10 -2.82 25.54
N ASP A 198 -10.63 -4.00 25.76
CA ASP A 198 -9.77 -5.12 26.19
C ASP A 198 -8.97 -5.79 25.08
N LYS A 199 -9.43 -5.73 23.81
CA LYS A 199 -8.68 -6.27 22.66
C LYS A 199 -7.70 -5.27 22.04
N ILE A 200 -7.94 -3.97 22.19
CA ILE A 200 -7.04 -2.94 21.67
C ILE A 200 -5.78 -2.87 22.53
N ASP A 201 -5.88 -3.05 23.84
CA ASP A 201 -4.71 -3.16 24.72
C ASP A 201 -3.82 -4.36 24.35
N LEU A 202 -4.42 -5.47 23.91
CA LEU A 202 -3.68 -6.63 23.43
C LEU A 202 -2.90 -6.31 22.13
N ILE A 203 -3.56 -5.66 21.17
CA ILE A 203 -2.95 -5.30 19.87
C ILE A 203 -1.88 -4.20 20.06
N SER A 204 -2.13 -3.22 20.93
CA SER A 204 -1.21 -2.13 21.24
C SER A 204 0.04 -2.64 21.97
N ARG A 205 -0.13 -3.59 22.90
CA ARG A 205 0.99 -4.26 23.57
C ARG A 205 1.80 -5.12 22.59
N SER A 206 1.15 -5.85 21.69
CA SER A 206 1.86 -6.65 20.67
C SER A 206 2.62 -5.79 19.65
N MET A 207 2.10 -4.61 19.29
CA MET A 207 2.81 -3.65 18.42
C MET A 207 4.02 -3.00 19.12
N ASN A 208 3.93 -2.70 20.42
CA ASN A 208 5.04 -2.14 21.19
C ASN A 208 6.15 -3.15 21.48
N VAL A 209 5.83 -4.44 21.59
CA VAL A 209 6.84 -5.51 21.74
C VAL A 209 7.60 -5.70 20.43
N ALA A 210 6.92 -5.68 19.28
CA ALA A 210 7.56 -5.82 17.97
C ALA A 210 8.49 -4.64 17.60
N SER A 211 8.17 -3.42 18.05
CA SER A 211 9.06 -2.27 17.88
C SER A 211 10.28 -2.35 18.81
N ALA A 212 10.12 -2.80 20.06
CA ALA A 212 11.22 -2.99 21.01
C ALA A 212 12.22 -4.08 20.55
N ASP A 213 11.74 -5.22 20.05
CA ASP A 213 12.60 -6.30 19.53
C ASP A 213 13.36 -5.85 18.27
N SER A 214 12.76 -4.98 17.44
CA SER A 214 13.43 -4.42 16.26
C SER A 214 14.50 -3.38 16.59
N GLU A 215 14.38 -2.68 17.72
CA GLU A 215 15.40 -1.77 18.23
C GLU A 215 16.53 -2.52 18.94
N GLN A 216 16.20 -3.58 19.69
CA GLN A 216 17.18 -4.45 20.35
C GLN A 216 18.03 -5.21 19.31
N ALA A 217 17.42 -5.79 18.27
CA ALA A 217 18.14 -6.44 17.18
C ALA A 217 19.04 -5.48 16.37
N LYS A 218 18.71 -4.18 16.32
CA LYS A 218 19.57 -3.16 15.73
C LYS A 218 20.75 -2.77 16.63
N ARG A 219 20.59 -2.79 17.96
CA ARG A 219 21.69 -2.59 18.92
C ARG A 219 22.65 -3.78 18.91
N ASP A 220 22.12 -4.99 18.95
CA ASP A 220 22.92 -6.22 18.96
C ASP A 220 23.66 -6.44 17.62
N GLY A 221 23.09 -5.96 16.51
CA GLY A 221 23.75 -5.93 15.20
C GLY A 221 24.86 -4.87 15.07
N LEU A 222 24.86 -3.83 15.91
CA LEU A 222 25.89 -2.80 15.94
C LEU A 222 27.08 -3.22 16.83
N GLU A 223 26.81 -3.96 17.93
CA GLU A 223 27.87 -4.57 18.74
C GLU A 223 28.64 -5.64 17.97
N ASN A 224 27.96 -6.51 17.22
CA ASN A 224 28.64 -7.54 16.42
C ASN A 224 29.48 -6.98 15.25
N LYS A 225 29.13 -5.81 14.69
CA LYS A 225 29.99 -5.12 13.71
C LYS A 225 31.23 -4.50 14.35
N THR A 226 31.14 -4.09 15.61
CA THR A 226 32.28 -3.53 16.36
C THR A 226 33.29 -4.63 16.73
N VAL A 227 32.81 -5.85 17.02
CA VAL A 227 33.68 -7.01 17.33
C VAL A 227 34.42 -7.53 16.09
N ILE A 228 33.79 -7.51 14.90
CA ILE A 228 34.43 -8.00 13.66
C ILE A 228 35.55 -7.06 13.16
N ASN A 229 35.40 -5.75 13.35
CA ASN A 229 36.46 -4.80 12.97
C ASN A 229 37.71 -4.91 13.87
N ASN A 230 37.55 -5.26 15.15
CA ASN A 230 38.68 -5.42 16.07
C ASN A 230 39.42 -6.76 15.92
N ALA A 231 38.79 -7.77 15.30
CA ALA A 231 39.42 -9.07 15.03
C ALA A 231 40.33 -9.09 13.79
N SER A 232 40.22 -8.08 12.91
CA SER A 232 41.00 -8.00 11.67
C SER A 232 42.36 -7.30 11.84
N GLU A 233 42.64 -6.68 13.00
CA GLU A 233 43.90 -5.98 13.26
C GLU A 233 44.95 -6.78 14.06
N ASN A 234 44.65 -8.02 14.48
CA ASN A 234 45.55 -8.76 15.38
C ASN A 234 46.14 -10.07 14.83
N THR A 235 46.06 -10.31 13.52
CA THR A 235 46.71 -11.46 12.84
C THR A 235 47.74 -11.00 11.82
N LEU A 236 48.69 -10.17 12.23
CA LEU A 236 49.95 -9.91 11.50
C LEU A 236 51.06 -9.62 12.53
N SER A 237 51.25 -10.52 13.48
CA SER A 237 52.53 -10.62 14.18
C SER A 237 52.83 -12.09 14.49
N LYS A 238 54.09 -12.46 14.29
CA LYS A 238 54.73 -13.75 14.62
C LYS A 238 54.53 -14.86 13.58
N ASN A 239 55.44 -14.89 12.62
CA ASN A 239 56.37 -16.03 12.52
C ASN A 239 57.68 -15.56 11.87
N SER A 240 58.76 -15.81 12.58
CA SER A 240 60.13 -15.40 12.29
C SER A 240 60.99 -16.62 11.94
N SER A 241 61.83 -16.44 10.91
CA SER A 241 63.19 -16.98 10.77
C SER A 241 63.41 -18.45 10.37
N SER A 242 63.88 -18.68 9.13
CA SER A 242 65.32 -18.86 8.81
C SER A 242 65.52 -19.71 7.54
N THR A 243 66.33 -19.24 6.59
CA THR A 243 67.55 -19.89 6.04
C THR A 243 68.18 -18.94 5.00
N GLN A 244 69.51 -18.83 5.05
CA GLN A 244 70.43 -18.00 4.23
C GLN A 244 70.28 -18.34 2.72
N ASN A 245 70.70 -17.56 1.71
CA ASN A 245 72.01 -16.95 1.48
C ASN A 245 72.05 -16.23 0.10
N THR A 246 73.09 -15.42 -0.11
CA THR A 246 73.69 -14.98 -1.41
C THR A 246 73.29 -13.62 -2.03
N LEU A 247 74.01 -12.57 -1.57
CA LEU A 247 74.75 -11.54 -2.34
C LEU A 247 74.41 -11.31 -3.84
N HIS A 248 74.01 -10.07 -4.20
CA HIS A 248 74.84 -9.19 -5.03
C HIS A 248 74.39 -7.70 -5.01
N ARG A 249 75.37 -6.84 -5.31
CA ARG A 249 75.48 -5.39 -5.08
C ARG A 249 74.83 -4.47 -6.14
N ASN A 250 74.79 -3.18 -5.78
CA ASN A 250 74.85 -1.93 -6.59
C ASN A 250 73.50 -1.27 -6.94
N ARG A 251 73.33 0.05 -7.01
CA ARG A 251 73.98 1.30 -6.54
C ARG A 251 73.04 2.46 -7.00
N THR A 252 73.19 3.64 -6.39
CA THR A 252 72.85 5.01 -6.87
C THR A 252 71.37 5.46 -7.00
N GLY A 253 71.01 6.54 -6.29
CA GLY A 253 69.82 7.40 -6.50
C GLY A 253 70.08 8.49 -7.58
N PRO A 254 69.56 9.73 -7.48
CA PRO A 254 68.32 10.24 -6.87
C PRO A 254 67.47 11.12 -7.86
N ASP A 255 66.34 11.63 -7.35
CA ASP A 255 65.84 13.03 -7.50
C ASP A 255 65.06 13.58 -8.74
N TYR A 256 64.07 14.43 -8.36
CA TYR A 256 63.36 15.56 -9.00
C TYR A 256 62.38 15.42 -10.19
N ALA A 257 61.13 15.80 -9.89
CA ALA A 257 60.25 16.80 -10.52
C ALA A 257 60.03 16.87 -12.05
N ALA A 258 58.76 16.87 -12.44
CA ALA A 258 58.08 17.93 -13.18
C ALA A 258 56.58 17.89 -12.90
#